data_AF-A0A381U5K7-F1
#
_entry.id   AF-A0A381U5K7-F1
#
_cell.length_a   1.000
_cell.length_b   1.000
_cell.length_c   1.000
_cell.angle_alpha   90.00
_cell.angle_beta   90.00
_cell.angle_gamma   90.00
#
_symmetry.space_group_name_H-M   'P 1'
#
loop_
_entity.id
_entity.type
_entity.pdbx_description
1 polymer ?
#
loop_
_entity_poly.entity_id
_entity_poly.type
_entity_poly.pdbx_seq_one_letter_code
_entity_poly.pdbx_strand_id
1 'polypeptide(L)'
;ARQSATRVFDADDKLFRPGKKDTLIMTEINFVNGGYWATQWWYNIPPVGSPPAEYDFVYDASSHLNPQADAGTLHLFANFYDGTTYPPNPDNGQNFLLVSAFDASGNNVQEEIIDLIEGGDIIRIQNGYGSKVQSFIANGATPFGDERIMVQFNTETFSYVSLSGTGFSHNETVKFINTSASTGLAEDVEWNSYNFYHDHLDNGIDFCEAGRIQHFDFEYWNYGGISGNGCDIFTCPDVIYNSDYVYMNRTFFSKGNSPQVIYVKGGQVLLRGTVDGLYTIVTDDYTEYRRHDNNDIIDRVWGNIWLIDDIVYADSYASGAVIHPMDGGTNHVLGLIAGGSVIIANTRPNGARDQQYDSDIKINASILAMHGGFISHYWQNTLADYHNPTYYTANGMTTVIADGRGGHRNYYRVKSSSPPNFGGLFTGDSDYRGTVHLYGSIVQFKRGYMKRNYPGPYPVNAPGLGYDKDYHYDWNLQLKPPPYFPDLETSDNTVILKMASYGEANSIE
;
A
#
# COMPACT_ATOMS: atom_id res chain seq x y z
N ALA A 1 14.19 17.39 -11.88
CA ALA A 1 13.06 16.50 -12.21
C ALA A 1 11.71 16.98 -11.67
N ARG A 2 11.38 16.90 -10.37
CA ARG A 2 10.02 17.16 -9.82
C ARG A 2 9.36 18.48 -10.28
N GLN A 3 10.10 19.59 -10.23
CA GLN A 3 9.60 20.91 -10.66
C GLN A 3 9.34 21.03 -12.18
N SER A 4 9.82 20.07 -12.96
CA SER A 4 9.68 20.00 -14.41
C SER A 4 8.67 18.94 -14.84
N ALA A 5 7.85 18.45 -13.90
CA ALA A 5 6.83 17.43 -14.15
C ALA A 5 5.86 17.88 -15.24
N THR A 6 5.74 17.08 -16.30
CA THR A 6 4.69 17.24 -17.33
C THR A 6 3.42 16.49 -16.92
N ARG A 7 3.54 15.53 -15.99
CA ARG A 7 2.44 14.80 -15.37
C ARG A 7 2.73 14.63 -13.88
N VAL A 8 1.73 14.89 -13.05
CA VAL A 8 1.76 14.60 -11.61
C VAL A 8 0.64 13.62 -11.30
N PHE A 9 0.97 12.52 -10.62
CA PHE A 9 0.02 11.63 -9.96
C PHE A 9 0.15 11.90 -8.46
N ASP A 10 -0.93 12.39 -7.83
CA ASP A 10 -0.95 12.65 -6.40
C ASP A 10 -1.39 11.39 -5.65
N ALA A 11 -0.59 10.98 -4.67
CA ALA A 11 -0.87 9.86 -3.79
C ALA A 11 -1.06 10.28 -2.32
N ASP A 12 -1.07 11.60 -2.04
CA ASP A 12 -1.27 12.15 -0.69
C ASP A 12 -2.75 12.39 -0.34
N ASP A 13 -3.67 12.22 -1.31
CA ASP A 13 -5.10 12.56 -1.17
C ASP A 13 -5.81 11.88 0.00
N LYS A 14 -5.27 10.77 0.50
CA LYS A 14 -5.84 9.98 1.59
C LYS A 14 -5.06 10.07 2.91
N LEU A 15 -4.13 11.01 3.02
CA LEU A 15 -3.27 11.22 4.20
C LEU A 15 -3.69 12.44 5.02
N PHE A 16 -3.44 12.39 6.34
CA PHE A 16 -3.65 13.47 7.31
C PHE A 16 -5.04 14.10 7.32
N ARG A 17 -6.04 13.34 6.87
CA ARG A 17 -7.45 13.76 6.88
C ARG A 17 -7.98 13.77 8.33
N PRO A 18 -8.55 14.88 8.82
CA PRO A 18 -9.16 14.94 10.15
C PRO A 18 -10.20 13.84 10.33
N GLY A 19 -10.19 13.16 11.48
CA GLY A 19 -11.15 12.10 11.81
C GLY A 19 -11.05 10.81 10.96
N LYS A 20 -10.18 10.74 9.95
CA LYS A 20 -10.03 9.57 9.07
C LYS A 20 -8.67 8.92 9.22
N LYS A 21 -8.64 7.60 9.10
CA LYS A 21 -7.38 6.84 9.01
C LYS A 21 -6.66 7.17 7.71
N ASP A 22 -5.33 7.12 7.76
CA ASP A 22 -4.52 7.28 6.57
C ASP A 22 -4.58 6.02 5.72
N THR A 23 -4.62 6.24 4.42
CA THR A 23 -4.56 5.17 3.41
C THR A 23 -3.56 5.61 2.37
N LEU A 24 -2.62 4.74 2.02
CA LEU A 24 -1.58 5.07 1.04
C LEU A 24 -2.08 4.76 -0.37
N ILE A 25 -1.46 5.41 -1.35
CA ILE A 25 -1.76 5.20 -2.77
C ILE A 25 -0.48 4.81 -3.52
N MET A 26 -0.56 3.78 -4.35
CA MET A 26 0.53 3.33 -5.24
C MET A 26 0.13 3.55 -6.70
N THR A 27 1.09 3.95 -7.53
CA THR A 27 0.84 4.22 -8.96
C THR A 27 1.48 3.15 -9.84
N GLU A 28 0.71 2.48 -10.69
CA GLU A 28 1.26 1.67 -11.79
C GLU A 28 1.47 2.54 -13.03
N ILE A 29 2.63 2.41 -13.68
CA ILE A 29 2.91 2.92 -15.02
C ILE A 29 3.24 1.71 -15.91
N ASN A 30 2.38 1.46 -16.89
CA ASN A 30 2.55 0.40 -17.88
C ASN A 30 2.77 1.04 -19.26
N PHE A 31 4.04 1.06 -19.69
CA PHE A 31 4.43 1.61 -20.99
C PHE A 31 3.97 0.72 -22.14
N VAL A 32 3.49 1.37 -23.19
CA VAL A 32 3.08 0.72 -24.43
C VAL A 32 3.50 1.59 -25.62
N ASN A 33 3.45 1.04 -26.82
CA ASN A 33 3.67 1.84 -28.02
C ASN A 33 2.69 3.04 -28.05
N GLY A 34 3.19 4.25 -28.30
CA GLY A 34 2.42 5.48 -28.32
C GLY A 34 2.15 6.15 -26.96
N GLY A 35 2.59 5.60 -25.82
CA GLY A 35 2.39 6.23 -24.51
C GLY A 35 2.48 5.28 -23.31
N TYR A 36 1.63 5.49 -22.31
CA TYR A 36 1.53 4.59 -21.15
C TYR A 36 0.12 4.58 -20.57
N TRP A 37 -0.23 3.48 -19.93
CA TRP A 37 -1.37 3.41 -19.03
C TRP A 37 -0.92 3.73 -17.62
N ALA A 38 -1.73 4.46 -16.87
CA ALA A 38 -1.54 4.63 -15.43
C ALA A 38 -2.80 4.22 -14.66
N THR A 39 -2.60 3.66 -13.47
CA THR A 39 -3.65 3.27 -12.52
C THR A 39 -3.14 3.57 -11.12
N GLN A 40 -4.01 4.01 -10.21
CA GLN A 40 -3.66 4.18 -8.81
C GLN A 40 -4.48 3.24 -7.93
N TRP A 41 -3.84 2.70 -6.90
CA TRP A 41 -4.39 1.68 -6.01
C TRP A 41 -4.22 2.13 -4.58
N TRP A 42 -5.27 2.05 -3.77
CA TRP A 42 -5.12 2.29 -2.34
C TRP A 42 -4.60 1.03 -1.64
N TYR A 43 -3.84 1.22 -0.57
CA TYR A 43 -3.35 0.14 0.27
C TYR A 43 -3.09 0.61 1.70
N ASN A 44 -3.07 -0.35 2.62
CA ASN A 44 -2.65 -0.15 4.00
C ASN A 44 -1.33 -0.88 4.26
N ILE A 45 -0.49 -0.31 5.12
CA ILE A 45 0.72 -0.96 5.64
C ILE A 45 0.37 -1.51 7.03
N PRO A 46 0.48 -2.83 7.26
CA PRO A 46 0.33 -3.39 8.59
C PRO A 46 1.31 -2.82 9.60
N PRO A 47 0.94 -2.67 10.88
CA PRO A 47 -0.31 -3.14 11.49
C PRO A 47 -1.56 -2.31 11.13
N VAL A 48 -2.63 -3.02 10.76
CA VAL A 48 -3.94 -2.50 10.41
C VAL A 48 -4.88 -2.75 11.59
N GLY A 49 -5.31 -1.69 12.26
CA GLY A 49 -6.34 -1.78 13.31
C GLY A 49 -7.73 -2.04 12.75
N SER A 50 -8.59 -2.67 13.56
CA SER A 50 -10.02 -2.82 13.30
C SER A 50 -10.66 -1.45 12.98
N PRO A 51 -11.75 -1.41 12.20
CA PRO A 51 -12.52 -0.18 11.97
C PRO A 51 -12.90 0.53 13.28
N PRO A 52 -13.13 1.86 13.26
CA PRO A 52 -13.61 2.56 14.44
C PRO A 52 -14.91 1.93 14.96
N ALA A 53 -14.96 1.65 16.26
CA ALA A 53 -16.16 1.13 16.93
C ALA A 53 -16.94 2.22 17.67
N GLU A 54 -16.40 3.44 17.72
CA GLU A 54 -16.92 4.56 18.50
C GLU A 54 -16.99 5.83 17.66
N TYR A 55 -18.09 6.55 17.79
CA TYR A 55 -18.36 7.81 17.08
C TYR A 55 -18.96 8.83 18.04
N ASP A 56 -18.50 10.08 17.94
CA ASP A 56 -19.00 11.17 18.77
C ASP A 56 -20.24 11.81 18.14
N PHE A 57 -21.28 12.01 18.95
CA PHE A 57 -22.55 12.62 18.55
C PHE A 57 -23.08 13.54 19.67
N VAL A 58 -24.14 14.26 19.34
CA VAL A 58 -24.94 15.02 20.28
C VAL A 58 -26.32 14.38 20.41
N TYR A 59 -26.78 14.15 21.64
CA TYR A 59 -28.11 13.60 21.88
C TYR A 59 -29.17 14.70 21.68
N ASP A 60 -30.09 14.48 20.73
CA ASP A 60 -31.25 15.35 20.56
C ASP A 60 -32.42 14.82 21.38
N ALA A 61 -32.64 15.34 22.59
CA ALA A 61 -33.80 14.98 23.42
C ALA A 61 -35.12 15.67 23.03
N SER A 62 -35.10 16.58 22.05
CA SER A 62 -36.26 17.38 21.64
C SER A 62 -37.07 16.72 20.51
N SER A 63 -36.42 15.88 19.70
CA SER A 63 -37.05 15.11 18.64
C SER A 63 -37.70 13.83 19.16
N HIS A 64 -39.03 13.80 19.21
CA HIS A 64 -39.84 12.63 19.57
C HIS A 64 -40.84 12.30 18.45
N LEU A 65 -40.90 11.02 18.05
CA LEU A 65 -41.65 10.53 16.89
C LEU A 65 -41.31 11.30 15.60
N ASN A 66 -40.06 11.76 15.52
CA ASN A 66 -39.52 12.54 14.42
C ASN A 66 -38.56 11.65 13.61
N PRO A 67 -38.77 11.44 12.30
CA PRO A 67 -37.85 10.67 11.47
C PRO A 67 -36.62 11.47 11.00
N GLN A 68 -36.42 12.69 11.48
CA GLN A 68 -35.27 13.55 11.16
C GLN A 68 -34.23 13.49 12.27
N ALA A 69 -32.94 13.50 11.91
CA ALA A 69 -31.84 13.75 12.81
C ALA A 69 -30.96 14.84 12.18
N ASP A 70 -30.69 15.91 12.93
CA ASP A 70 -29.82 16.99 12.47
C ASP A 70 -28.37 16.51 12.36
N ALA A 71 -27.57 17.19 11.53
CA ALA A 71 -26.15 16.87 11.36
C ALA A 71 -25.41 16.79 12.70
N GLY A 72 -24.69 15.68 12.95
CA GLY A 72 -23.96 15.48 14.21
C GLY A 72 -24.81 14.99 15.39
N THR A 73 -26.10 14.67 15.18
CA THR A 73 -27.01 14.25 16.26
C THR A 73 -27.45 12.79 16.15
N LEU A 74 -27.91 12.25 17.29
CA LEU A 74 -28.64 10.99 17.34
C LEU A 74 -29.78 11.06 18.37
N HIS A 75 -30.82 10.25 18.18
CA HIS A 75 -31.90 10.07 19.15
C HIS A 75 -32.71 8.80 18.86
N LEU A 76 -33.41 8.28 19.87
CA LEU A 76 -34.42 7.24 19.66
C LEU A 76 -35.61 7.81 18.87
N PHE A 77 -36.25 7.04 18.00
CA PHE A 77 -37.51 7.53 17.39
C PHE A 77 -38.56 7.83 18.47
N ALA A 78 -38.79 6.89 19.39
CA ALA A 78 -39.61 7.07 20.59
C ALA A 78 -38.79 7.71 21.74
N ASN A 79 -38.41 8.97 21.57
CA ASN A 79 -37.49 9.69 22.47
C ASN A 79 -38.12 10.31 23.74
N PHE A 80 -38.95 9.58 24.47
CA PHE A 80 -39.58 10.11 25.69
C PHE A 80 -39.01 9.42 26.93
N TYR A 81 -38.42 10.17 27.85
CA TYR A 81 -37.97 9.63 29.13
C TYR A 81 -39.11 9.68 30.15
N ASP A 82 -39.54 8.54 30.66
CA ASP A 82 -40.69 8.43 31.56
C ASP A 82 -40.38 8.66 33.05
N GLY A 83 -39.12 8.99 33.37
CA GLY A 83 -38.63 9.12 34.74
C GLY A 83 -37.84 7.90 35.22
N THR A 84 -37.90 6.77 34.51
CA THR A 84 -37.20 5.54 34.85
C THR A 84 -36.44 4.94 33.66
N THR A 85 -37.02 4.99 32.47
CA THR A 85 -36.46 4.46 31.23
C THR A 85 -36.92 5.30 30.04
N TYR A 86 -36.40 4.98 28.86
CA TYR A 86 -37.06 5.30 27.61
C TYR A 86 -37.94 4.09 27.28
N PRO A 87 -39.28 4.18 27.33
CA PRO A 87 -40.12 3.03 27.07
C PRO A 87 -39.97 2.65 25.60
N PRO A 88 -39.48 1.45 25.26
CA PRO A 88 -39.76 0.90 23.95
C PRO A 88 -41.28 0.72 23.92
N ASN A 89 -42.00 1.36 22.98
CA ASN A 89 -43.43 1.10 22.85
C ASN A 89 -43.63 -0.17 22.00
N PRO A 90 -43.89 -1.35 22.60
CA PRO A 90 -44.00 -2.60 21.87
C PRO A 90 -45.29 -2.65 21.03
N ASP A 91 -46.27 -1.81 21.36
CA ASP A 91 -47.61 -1.81 20.77
C ASP A 91 -47.65 -1.07 19.40
N ASN A 92 -46.63 -0.27 19.09
CA ASN A 92 -46.55 0.52 17.84
C ASN A 92 -45.39 0.12 16.91
N GLY A 93 -44.52 -0.82 17.30
CA GLY A 93 -43.51 -1.45 16.42
C GLY A 93 -42.34 -0.56 15.96
N GLN A 94 -42.09 0.59 16.60
CA GLN A 94 -41.05 1.55 16.17
C GLN A 94 -39.83 1.52 17.10
N ASN A 95 -38.90 0.60 16.80
CA ASN A 95 -37.77 0.26 17.67
C ASN A 95 -36.44 0.54 16.97
N PHE A 96 -36.14 1.82 16.77
CA PHE A 96 -34.89 2.21 16.13
C PHE A 96 -34.30 3.51 16.70
N LEU A 97 -32.98 3.56 16.66
CA LEU A 97 -32.19 4.76 16.84
C LEU A 97 -32.02 5.43 15.48
N LEU A 98 -32.26 6.74 15.42
CA LEU A 98 -31.88 7.59 14.30
C LEU A 98 -30.53 8.21 14.60
N VAL A 99 -29.62 8.07 13.65
CA VAL A 99 -28.27 8.61 13.71
C VAL A 99 -28.05 9.44 12.47
N SER A 100 -27.45 10.63 12.63
CA SER A 100 -27.02 11.41 11.48
C SER A 100 -25.95 10.66 10.68
N ALA A 101 -25.93 10.85 9.35
CA ALA A 101 -24.82 10.41 8.52
C ALA A 101 -23.51 11.16 8.84
N PHE A 102 -23.58 12.28 9.57
CA PHE A 102 -22.43 13.07 9.98
C PHE A 102 -22.19 12.97 11.49
N ASP A 103 -20.96 12.71 11.89
CA ASP A 103 -20.56 12.74 13.31
C ASP A 103 -20.53 14.18 13.88
N ALA A 104 -20.27 14.34 15.18
CA ALA A 104 -20.18 15.64 15.84
C ALA A 104 -19.05 16.54 15.31
N SER A 105 -18.10 15.99 14.54
CA SER A 105 -17.03 16.74 13.87
C SER A 105 -17.38 17.12 12.42
N GLY A 106 -18.52 16.66 11.90
CA GLY A 106 -18.98 16.91 10.54
C GLY A 106 -18.44 15.92 9.50
N ASN A 107 -17.86 14.79 9.91
CA ASN A 107 -17.40 13.75 8.99
C ASN A 107 -18.58 12.87 8.58
N ASN A 108 -18.72 12.57 7.29
CA ASN A 108 -19.67 11.54 6.84
C ASN A 108 -19.15 10.16 7.28
N VAL A 109 -19.94 9.50 8.13
CA VAL A 109 -19.68 8.19 8.77
C VAL A 109 -20.78 7.16 8.44
N GLN A 110 -21.59 7.44 7.40
CA GLN A 110 -22.78 6.63 7.07
C GLN A 110 -22.42 5.18 6.72
N GLU A 111 -21.54 4.99 5.74
CA GLU A 111 -21.08 3.65 5.31
C GLU A 111 -20.36 2.95 6.45
N GLU A 112 -19.46 3.66 7.16
CA GLU A 112 -18.68 3.08 8.26
C GLU A 112 -19.55 2.53 9.39
N ILE A 113 -20.58 3.28 9.84
CA ILE A 113 -21.49 2.82 10.90
C ILE A 113 -22.41 1.71 10.39
N ILE A 114 -22.85 1.73 9.13
CA ILE A 114 -23.70 0.67 8.56
C ILE A 114 -22.92 -0.64 8.49
N ASP A 115 -21.69 -0.60 7.98
CA ASP A 115 -20.83 -1.79 7.85
C ASP A 115 -20.33 -2.29 9.21
N LEU A 116 -20.26 -1.41 10.22
CA LEU A 116 -19.88 -1.76 11.59
C LEU A 116 -20.92 -2.63 12.33
N ILE A 117 -22.21 -2.52 12.00
CA ILE A 117 -23.29 -3.08 12.82
C ILE A 117 -23.85 -4.35 12.19
N GLU A 118 -23.56 -5.49 12.82
CA GLU A 118 -24.18 -6.77 12.49
C GLU A 118 -25.38 -7.08 13.41
N GLY A 119 -26.28 -7.93 12.93
CA GLY A 119 -27.40 -8.40 13.75
C GLY A 119 -26.89 -9.24 14.93
N GLY A 120 -27.21 -8.80 16.15
CA GLY A 120 -26.70 -9.41 17.39
C GLY A 120 -25.70 -8.54 18.15
N ASP A 121 -25.22 -7.44 17.55
CA ASP A 121 -24.28 -6.53 18.19
C ASP A 121 -24.89 -5.74 19.33
N ILE A 122 -24.10 -5.50 20.37
CA ILE A 122 -24.51 -4.67 21.51
C ILE A 122 -24.08 -3.23 21.24
N ILE A 123 -25.06 -2.38 20.98
CA ILE A 123 -24.87 -0.95 20.81
C ILE A 123 -25.07 -0.25 22.15
N ARG A 124 -24.16 0.67 22.46
CA ARG A 124 -24.16 1.50 23.66
C ARG A 124 -24.08 2.97 23.27
N ILE A 125 -25.03 3.76 23.76
CA ILE A 125 -24.97 5.22 23.76
C ILE A 125 -24.63 5.65 25.18
N GLN A 126 -23.56 6.42 25.37
CA GLN A 126 -23.18 6.91 26.69
C GLN A 126 -22.77 8.37 26.66
N ASN A 127 -23.05 9.11 27.71
CA ASN A 127 -22.52 10.47 27.85
C ASN A 127 -21.03 10.46 28.22
N GLY A 128 -20.37 11.61 28.13
CA GLY A 128 -18.93 11.73 28.37
C GLY A 128 -18.44 11.26 29.75
N TYR A 129 -19.32 11.21 30.76
CA TYR A 129 -18.98 10.73 32.11
C TYR A 129 -19.39 9.28 32.37
N GLY A 130 -20.05 8.60 31.41
CA GLY A 130 -20.62 7.26 31.60
C GLY A 130 -21.72 7.20 32.67
N SER A 131 -22.27 8.34 33.08
CA SER A 131 -23.30 8.43 34.12
C SER A 131 -24.72 8.17 33.59
N LYS A 132 -24.90 8.29 32.27
CA LYS A 132 -26.12 7.93 31.54
C LYS A 132 -25.74 7.00 30.40
N VAL A 133 -26.33 5.81 30.39
CA VAL A 133 -26.01 4.75 29.44
C VAL A 133 -27.30 4.13 28.92
N GLN A 134 -27.47 4.14 27.61
CA GLN A 134 -28.47 3.38 26.89
C GLN A 134 -27.77 2.23 26.17
N SER A 135 -28.34 1.03 26.20
CA SER A 135 -27.84 -0.10 25.43
C SER A 135 -28.95 -1.01 24.92
N PHE A 136 -28.69 -1.68 23.80
CA PHE A 136 -29.60 -2.61 23.16
C PHE A 136 -28.84 -3.55 22.22
N ILE A 137 -29.44 -4.70 21.90
CA ILE A 137 -28.97 -5.59 20.83
C ILE A 137 -29.56 -5.12 19.50
N ALA A 138 -28.69 -4.75 18.57
CA ALA A 138 -29.07 -4.33 17.23
C ALA A 138 -29.52 -5.52 16.37
N ASN A 139 -30.51 -5.27 15.51
CA ASN A 139 -30.91 -6.19 14.43
C ASN A 139 -30.15 -5.89 13.13
N GLY A 140 -29.51 -4.72 13.05
CA GLY A 140 -28.78 -4.22 11.89
C GLY A 140 -28.96 -2.71 11.72
N ALA A 141 -28.18 -2.14 10.80
CA ALA A 141 -28.28 -0.74 10.40
C ALA A 141 -28.54 -0.60 8.90
N THR A 142 -29.29 0.43 8.51
CA THR A 142 -29.62 0.70 7.10
C THR A 142 -29.57 2.19 6.81
N PRO A 143 -29.24 2.60 5.58
CA PRO A 143 -29.31 3.99 5.20
C PRO A 143 -30.77 4.46 5.23
N PHE A 144 -31.01 5.65 5.79
CA PHE A 144 -32.33 6.28 5.87
C PHE A 144 -32.35 7.60 5.10
N GLY A 145 -32.28 7.45 3.77
CA GLY A 145 -31.91 8.54 2.86
C GLY A 145 -30.41 8.85 2.92
N ASP A 146 -30.02 9.97 2.31
CA ASP A 146 -28.60 10.31 2.10
C ASP A 146 -27.91 10.92 3.33
N GLU A 147 -28.68 11.25 4.38
CA GLU A 147 -28.19 12.05 5.52
C GLU A 147 -28.40 11.36 6.88
N ARG A 148 -28.89 10.12 6.91
CA ARG A 148 -29.22 9.41 8.16
C ARG A 148 -29.01 7.91 8.08
N ILE A 149 -28.95 7.31 9.26
CA ILE A 149 -28.86 5.87 9.50
C ILE A 149 -30.01 5.49 10.44
N MET A 150 -30.67 4.39 10.13
CA MET A 150 -31.63 3.74 11.01
C MET A 150 -30.98 2.48 11.60
N VAL A 151 -30.80 2.46 12.92
CA VAL A 151 -30.32 1.28 13.66
C VAL A 151 -31.50 0.63 14.36
N GLN A 152 -31.93 -0.53 13.87
CA GLN A 152 -33.05 -1.27 14.45
C GLN A 152 -32.56 -2.13 15.61
N PHE A 153 -33.39 -2.34 16.63
CA PHE A 153 -32.99 -3.13 17.81
C PHE A 153 -34.11 -3.97 18.41
N ASN A 154 -33.73 -4.99 19.17
CA ASN A 154 -34.66 -5.81 19.95
C ASN A 154 -35.07 -5.09 21.25
N THR A 155 -36.36 -4.78 21.39
CA THR A 155 -36.91 -4.05 22.55
C THR A 155 -36.74 -4.78 23.87
N GLU A 156 -36.75 -6.11 23.86
CA GLU A 156 -36.58 -6.92 25.08
C GLU A 156 -35.16 -6.77 25.68
N THR A 157 -34.22 -6.29 24.87
CA THR A 157 -32.81 -6.13 25.25
C THR A 157 -32.47 -4.68 25.60
N PHE A 158 -33.42 -3.76 25.43
CA PHE A 158 -33.22 -2.35 25.70
C PHE A 158 -33.04 -2.11 27.20
N SER A 159 -31.99 -1.39 27.55
CA SER A 159 -31.75 -0.95 28.92
C SER A 159 -31.28 0.49 28.96
N TYR A 160 -31.75 1.22 29.97
CA TYR A 160 -31.26 2.55 30.30
C TYR A 160 -30.83 2.61 31.76
N VAL A 161 -29.66 3.19 32.01
CA VAL A 161 -29.09 3.38 33.35
C VAL A 161 -28.71 4.85 33.50
N SER A 162 -29.15 5.48 34.59
CA SER A 162 -28.83 6.86 34.92
C SER A 162 -28.53 7.02 36.40
N LEU A 163 -27.35 7.53 36.73
CA LEU A 163 -26.95 7.81 38.12
C LEU A 163 -27.73 8.99 38.73
N SER A 164 -28.24 9.89 37.89
CA SER A 164 -29.03 11.07 38.30
C SER A 164 -30.54 10.84 38.24
N GLY A 165 -31.01 9.68 37.75
CA GLY A 165 -32.43 9.40 37.54
C GLY A 165 -33.07 10.26 36.44
N THR A 166 -32.26 10.85 35.56
CA THR A 166 -32.70 11.68 34.43
C THR A 166 -32.27 11.10 33.09
N GLY A 167 -33.07 11.31 32.05
CA GLY A 167 -32.73 11.01 30.66
C GLY A 167 -31.53 11.85 30.15
N PHE A 168 -31.04 11.53 28.96
CA PHE A 168 -30.13 12.39 28.21
C PHE A 168 -30.76 13.78 28.00
N SER A 169 -29.96 14.82 28.21
CA SER A 169 -30.35 16.20 27.97
C SER A 169 -30.27 16.52 26.48
N HIS A 170 -31.10 17.44 25.99
CA HIS A 170 -30.92 17.98 24.65
C HIS A 170 -29.56 18.71 24.59
N ASN A 171 -28.81 18.46 23.51
CA ASN A 171 -27.43 18.91 23.32
C ASN A 171 -26.39 18.29 24.27
N GLU A 172 -26.67 17.11 24.84
CA GLU A 172 -25.68 16.36 25.61
C GLU A 172 -24.71 15.61 24.67
N THR A 173 -23.40 15.79 24.85
CA THR A 173 -22.39 15.01 24.12
C THR A 173 -22.47 13.54 24.51
N VAL A 174 -22.61 12.68 23.52
CA VAL A 174 -22.68 11.23 23.67
C VAL A 174 -21.76 10.53 22.69
N LYS A 175 -21.35 9.32 23.03
CA LYS A 175 -20.66 8.40 22.14
C LYS A 175 -21.63 7.31 21.70
N PHE A 176 -21.71 7.09 20.39
CA PHE A 176 -22.22 5.87 19.80
C PHE A 176 -21.11 4.83 19.83
N ILE A 177 -21.36 3.65 20.41
CA ILE A 177 -20.34 2.60 20.60
C ILE A 177 -20.94 1.25 20.20
N ASN A 178 -20.32 0.56 19.24
CA ASN A 178 -20.54 -0.87 19.07
C ASN A 178 -19.60 -1.62 20.02
N THR A 179 -20.12 -2.16 21.12
CA THR A 179 -19.30 -2.88 22.11
C THR A 179 -18.98 -4.32 21.70
N SER A 180 -19.64 -4.83 20.66
CA SER A 180 -19.37 -6.13 20.06
C SER A 180 -18.34 -6.07 18.93
N ALA A 181 -18.06 -4.87 18.39
CA ALA A 181 -17.08 -4.69 17.33
C ALA A 181 -15.68 -5.14 17.77
N SER A 182 -14.92 -5.71 16.83
CA SER A 182 -13.54 -6.09 17.07
C SER A 182 -12.71 -4.86 17.45
N THR A 183 -11.83 -5.03 18.43
CA THR A 183 -10.88 -3.99 18.86
C THR A 183 -9.46 -4.48 18.70
N GLY A 184 -8.52 -3.57 18.50
CA GLY A 184 -7.11 -3.91 18.25
C GLY A 184 -6.82 -4.18 16.77
N LEU A 185 -5.96 -5.15 16.48
CA LEU A 185 -5.57 -5.48 15.10
C LEU A 185 -6.74 -6.17 14.37
N ALA A 186 -6.91 -5.82 13.10
CA ALA A 186 -7.86 -6.46 12.20
C ALA A 186 -7.43 -7.92 11.95
N GLU A 187 -8.29 -8.89 12.28
CA GLU A 187 -7.97 -10.33 12.23
C GLU A 187 -8.02 -10.90 10.80
N ASP A 188 -8.75 -10.24 9.93
CA ASP A 188 -8.93 -10.55 8.50
C ASP A 188 -7.71 -10.14 7.65
N VAL A 189 -6.89 -9.21 8.14
CA VAL A 189 -5.66 -8.82 7.47
C VAL A 189 -4.59 -9.89 7.66
N GLU A 190 -4.14 -10.47 6.55
CA GLU A 190 -3.05 -11.45 6.59
C GLU A 190 -1.70 -10.79 6.89
N TRP A 191 -0.86 -11.49 7.66
CA TRP A 191 0.46 -11.00 8.09
C TRP A 191 0.41 -9.64 8.81
N ASN A 192 -0.68 -9.36 9.52
CA ASN A 192 -0.92 -8.07 10.19
C ASN A 192 0.03 -7.73 11.37
N SER A 193 1.13 -8.46 11.54
CA SER A 193 2.08 -8.22 12.62
C SER A 193 3.18 -7.26 12.16
N TYR A 194 3.47 -6.30 13.04
CA TYR A 194 4.46 -5.24 12.84
C TYR A 194 5.82 -5.73 12.30
N ASN A 195 6.36 -6.81 12.86
CA ASN A 195 7.67 -7.36 12.47
C ASN A 195 7.76 -7.85 11.02
N PHE A 196 6.62 -8.03 10.34
CA PHE A 196 6.60 -8.43 8.94
C PHE A 196 6.74 -7.26 7.97
N TYR A 197 6.48 -6.03 8.39
CA TYR A 197 6.43 -4.85 7.51
C TYR A 197 7.41 -3.75 7.91
N HIS A 198 7.82 -3.72 9.18
CA HIS A 198 8.70 -2.69 9.74
C HIS A 198 10.01 -3.30 10.25
N ASP A 199 11.15 -2.66 9.95
CA ASP A 199 12.49 -3.10 10.41
C ASP A 199 13.14 -2.22 11.47
N HIS A 200 12.34 -1.40 12.14
CA HIS A 200 12.76 -0.53 13.23
C HIS A 200 11.99 -0.83 14.52
N LEU A 201 12.49 -0.28 15.63
CA LEU A 201 11.82 -0.38 16.91
C LEU A 201 10.56 0.49 16.93
N ASP A 202 9.53 0.03 17.63
CA ASP A 202 8.31 0.81 17.86
C ASP A 202 8.51 1.77 19.06
N ASN A 203 9.38 2.77 18.86
CA ASN A 203 9.78 3.75 19.88
C ASN A 203 9.38 5.19 19.55
N GLY A 204 8.64 5.39 18.45
CA GLY A 204 8.17 6.69 17.98
C GLY A 204 9.24 7.63 17.42
N ILE A 205 10.48 7.17 17.24
CA ILE A 205 11.59 7.98 16.69
C ILE A 205 12.31 7.32 15.52
N ASP A 206 12.33 5.99 15.45
CA ASP A 206 12.98 5.25 14.37
C ASP A 206 12.00 4.97 13.22
N PHE A 207 12.54 4.85 12.00
CA PHE A 207 11.79 4.58 10.78
C PHE A 207 12.47 3.47 9.97
N CYS A 208 11.74 2.88 9.02
CA CYS A 208 12.29 1.86 8.13
C CYS A 208 13.47 2.39 7.29
N GLU A 209 14.47 1.54 7.03
CA GLU A 209 15.57 1.90 6.14
C GLU A 209 15.25 1.60 4.66
N ALA A 210 15.60 2.52 3.75
CA ALA A 210 15.30 2.45 2.31
C ALA A 210 15.78 1.20 1.55
N GLY A 211 16.71 0.41 2.12
CA GLY A 211 17.29 -0.77 1.48
C GLY A 211 17.12 -2.08 2.28
N ARG A 212 16.37 -2.04 3.40
CA ARG A 212 16.17 -3.21 4.28
C ARG A 212 14.84 -3.87 3.98
N ILE A 213 13.89 -3.94 4.93
CA ILE A 213 12.58 -4.59 4.75
C ILE A 213 11.77 -3.82 3.69
N GLN A 214 11.35 -4.50 2.62
CA GLN A 214 10.64 -3.88 1.48
C GLN A 214 9.43 -4.72 1.09
N HIS A 215 8.31 -4.06 0.81
CA HIS A 215 7.01 -4.68 0.56
C HIS A 215 6.35 -4.04 -0.66
N PHE A 216 5.80 -4.88 -1.54
CA PHE A 216 4.93 -4.45 -2.63
C PHE A 216 3.64 -5.26 -2.71
N ASP A 217 3.56 -6.33 -1.93
CA ASP A 217 2.52 -7.35 -1.93
C ASP A 217 1.34 -6.99 -1.02
N PHE A 218 0.90 -5.75 -1.12
CA PHE A 218 -0.29 -5.29 -0.45
C PHE A 218 -1.54 -5.98 -1.04
N GLU A 219 -2.67 -5.91 -0.34
CA GLU A 219 -3.87 -6.67 -0.69
C GLU A 219 -4.32 -6.48 -2.15
N TYR A 220 -4.24 -5.25 -2.67
CA TYR A 220 -4.60 -4.95 -4.05
C TYR A 220 -3.88 -5.85 -5.07
N TRP A 221 -2.58 -6.14 -4.84
CA TRP A 221 -1.77 -6.97 -5.72
C TRP A 221 -2.24 -8.43 -5.70
N ASN A 222 -2.78 -8.87 -4.55
CA ASN A 222 -3.22 -10.23 -4.31
C ASN A 222 -4.71 -10.43 -4.56
N TYR A 223 -5.44 -9.39 -4.95
CA TYR A 223 -6.89 -9.42 -5.05
C TYR A 223 -7.42 -10.54 -5.96
N GLY A 224 -6.74 -10.82 -7.08
CA GLY A 224 -7.12 -11.94 -7.96
C GLY A 224 -7.09 -13.29 -7.25
N GLY A 225 -6.18 -13.47 -6.31
CA GLY A 225 -6.15 -14.63 -5.43
C GLY A 225 -7.20 -14.59 -4.33
N ILE A 226 -7.32 -13.46 -3.64
CA ILE A 226 -8.27 -13.24 -2.53
C ILE A 226 -9.71 -13.46 -3.01
N SER A 227 -10.04 -12.97 -4.21
CA SER A 227 -11.34 -13.13 -4.87
C SER A 227 -11.58 -14.55 -5.43
N GLY A 228 -10.68 -15.51 -5.18
CA GLY A 228 -10.83 -16.90 -5.62
C GLY A 228 -10.54 -17.17 -7.10
N ASN A 229 -10.09 -16.16 -7.86
CA ASN A 229 -9.71 -16.34 -9.27
C ASN A 229 -8.32 -16.97 -9.44
N GLY A 230 -7.49 -17.00 -8.39
CA GLY A 230 -6.19 -17.66 -8.39
C GLY A 230 -5.23 -17.07 -9.43
N CYS A 231 -5.21 -15.74 -9.55
CA CYS A 231 -4.52 -15.03 -10.62
C CYS A 231 -3.89 -13.71 -10.14
N ASP A 232 -3.11 -13.03 -10.99
CA ASP A 232 -2.55 -11.70 -10.74
C ASP A 232 -2.75 -10.76 -11.95
N ILE A 233 -2.15 -9.56 -11.88
CA ILE A 233 -2.26 -8.51 -12.91
C ILE A 233 -1.78 -8.94 -14.31
N PHE A 234 -0.96 -9.98 -14.41
CA PHE A 234 -0.42 -10.49 -15.67
C PHE A 234 -1.36 -11.49 -16.35
N THR A 235 -2.12 -12.26 -15.58
CA THR A 235 -3.03 -13.30 -16.13
C THR A 235 -4.50 -12.94 -16.13
N CYS A 236 -4.94 -12.04 -15.24
CA CYS A 236 -6.35 -11.64 -15.13
C CYS A 236 -6.48 -10.13 -14.88
N PRO A 237 -5.88 -9.27 -15.73
CA PRO A 237 -5.82 -7.83 -15.50
C PRO A 237 -7.19 -7.22 -15.19
N ASP A 238 -8.26 -7.69 -15.82
CA ASP A 238 -9.63 -7.17 -15.59
C ASP A 238 -10.14 -7.40 -14.17
N VAL A 239 -9.77 -8.50 -13.50
CA VAL A 239 -10.15 -8.75 -12.11
C VAL A 239 -9.46 -7.74 -11.18
N ILE A 240 -8.20 -7.42 -11.48
CA ILE A 240 -7.37 -6.55 -10.65
C ILE A 240 -7.77 -5.08 -10.91
N TYR A 241 -7.88 -4.66 -12.17
CA TYR A 241 -8.24 -3.30 -12.59
C TYR A 241 -9.70 -2.89 -12.35
N ASN A 242 -10.57 -3.82 -11.98
CA ASN A 242 -11.96 -3.54 -11.58
C ASN A 242 -12.21 -3.86 -10.10
N SER A 243 -11.15 -4.04 -9.31
CA SER A 243 -11.27 -4.28 -7.86
C SER A 243 -11.58 -2.99 -7.09
N ASP A 244 -12.11 -3.15 -5.88
CA ASP A 244 -12.41 -2.02 -4.99
C ASP A 244 -11.15 -1.29 -4.48
N TYR A 245 -9.96 -1.85 -4.76
CA TYR A 245 -8.67 -1.23 -4.47
C TYR A 245 -8.31 -0.09 -5.44
N VAL A 246 -9.00 0.03 -6.57
CA VAL A 246 -8.70 1.04 -7.59
C VAL A 246 -9.12 2.43 -7.10
N TYR A 247 -8.14 3.31 -6.94
CA TYR A 247 -8.33 4.73 -6.61
C TYR A 247 -8.49 5.59 -7.87
N MET A 248 -7.61 5.39 -8.85
CA MET A 248 -7.71 6.02 -10.17
C MET A 248 -7.80 4.92 -11.21
N ASN A 249 -8.91 4.91 -11.96
CA ASN A 249 -9.14 3.98 -13.05
C ASN A 249 -8.02 3.99 -14.07
N ARG A 250 -7.79 2.83 -14.68
CA ARG A 250 -6.77 2.65 -15.72
C ARG A 250 -6.99 3.62 -16.87
N THR A 251 -6.07 4.57 -17.01
CA THR A 251 -6.19 5.71 -17.93
C THR A 251 -4.98 5.76 -18.86
N PHE A 252 -5.21 5.95 -20.16
CA PHE A 252 -4.14 6.08 -21.15
C PHE A 252 -3.65 7.52 -21.27
N PHE A 253 -2.34 7.69 -21.33
CA PHE A 253 -1.66 8.95 -21.57
C PHE A 253 -0.79 8.80 -22.82
N SER A 254 -1.10 9.59 -23.86
CA SER A 254 -0.32 9.58 -25.09
C SER A 254 1.09 10.14 -24.87
N LYS A 255 2.08 9.61 -25.61
CA LYS A 255 3.47 10.08 -25.58
C LYS A 255 3.63 11.56 -25.94
N GLY A 256 2.72 12.12 -26.71
CA GLY A 256 2.82 13.49 -27.21
C GLY A 256 4.03 13.68 -28.14
N ASN A 257 4.48 14.93 -28.28
CA ASN A 257 5.59 15.29 -29.17
C ASN A 257 6.82 15.86 -28.43
N SER A 258 6.80 15.84 -27.08
CA SER A 258 7.85 16.39 -26.24
C SER A 258 8.28 15.36 -25.19
N PRO A 259 9.51 15.45 -24.68
CA PRO A 259 9.92 14.64 -23.53
C PRO A 259 8.98 14.82 -22.34
N GLN A 260 8.79 13.76 -21.57
CA GLN A 260 7.88 13.76 -20.41
C GLN A 260 8.61 13.49 -19.10
N VAL A 261 8.18 14.19 -18.06
CA VAL A 261 8.57 13.92 -16.67
C VAL A 261 7.31 13.54 -15.90
N ILE A 262 7.26 12.30 -15.44
CA ILE A 262 6.17 11.74 -14.65
C ILE A 262 6.58 11.80 -13.19
N TYR A 263 5.92 12.64 -12.42
CA TYR A 263 6.13 12.75 -10.98
C TYR A 263 5.02 12.01 -10.24
N VAL A 264 5.41 11.02 -9.43
CA VAL A 264 4.52 10.38 -8.47
C VAL A 264 4.80 10.99 -7.11
N LYS A 265 3.89 11.89 -6.71
CA LYS A 265 3.96 12.63 -5.45
C LYS A 265 3.35 11.78 -4.35
N GLY A 266 4.07 11.58 -3.24
CA GLY A 266 3.53 10.88 -2.08
C GLY A 266 3.37 9.36 -2.19
N GLY A 267 3.84 8.72 -3.26
CA GLY A 267 3.55 7.31 -3.51
C GLY A 267 4.70 6.53 -4.13
N GLN A 268 4.61 5.20 -3.98
CA GLN A 268 5.47 4.23 -4.66
C GLN A 268 5.01 4.02 -6.11
N VAL A 269 5.88 3.49 -6.95
CA VAL A 269 5.61 3.22 -8.36
C VAL A 269 5.79 1.75 -8.71
N LEU A 270 4.86 1.17 -9.46
CA LEU A 270 5.06 -0.08 -10.19
C LEU A 270 5.33 0.23 -11.66
N LEU A 271 6.28 -0.45 -12.27
CA LEU A 271 6.75 -0.13 -13.62
C LEU A 271 6.97 -1.39 -14.46
N ARG A 272 6.50 -1.33 -15.72
CA ARG A 272 6.70 -2.33 -16.77
C ARG A 272 6.43 -1.80 -18.16
N GLY A 273 6.76 -2.60 -19.17
CA GLY A 273 6.24 -2.49 -20.53
C GLY A 273 7.26 -2.02 -21.56
N THR A 274 6.77 -1.42 -22.64
CA THR A 274 7.59 -1.02 -23.79
C THR A 274 7.60 0.49 -23.96
N VAL A 275 8.77 1.09 -23.75
CA VAL A 275 8.96 2.55 -23.78
C VAL A 275 9.07 3.05 -25.22
N ASP A 276 8.08 3.87 -25.61
CA ASP A 276 8.10 4.67 -26.85
C ASP A 276 8.13 6.16 -26.49
N GLY A 277 9.35 6.70 -26.33
CA GLY A 277 9.60 8.12 -26.12
C GLY A 277 10.73 8.41 -25.14
N LEU A 278 10.79 9.67 -24.71
CA LEU A 278 11.75 10.17 -23.72
C LEU A 278 11.01 10.44 -22.42
N TYR A 279 11.29 9.64 -21.39
CA TYR A 279 10.59 9.72 -20.10
C TYR A 279 11.56 9.78 -18.94
N THR A 280 11.19 10.53 -17.91
CA THR A 280 11.77 10.40 -16.57
C THR A 280 10.65 10.18 -15.57
N ILE A 281 10.74 9.12 -14.77
CA ILE A 281 9.87 8.90 -13.61
C ILE A 281 10.62 9.37 -12.37
N VAL A 282 9.97 10.17 -11.54
CA VAL A 282 10.51 10.65 -10.28
C VAL A 282 9.49 10.46 -9.16
N THR A 283 9.95 10.03 -7.99
CA THR A 283 9.15 9.96 -6.76
C THR A 283 9.61 11.00 -5.75
N ASP A 284 8.83 11.19 -4.69
CA ASP A 284 9.33 11.79 -3.45
C ASP A 284 10.33 10.87 -2.75
N ASP A 285 11.06 11.43 -1.77
CA ASP A 285 12.03 10.69 -0.96
C ASP A 285 11.30 9.60 -0.17
N TYR A 286 10.33 10.02 0.63
CA TYR A 286 9.42 9.18 1.42
C TYR A 286 8.09 9.92 1.61
N THR A 287 7.10 9.17 2.09
CA THR A 287 5.79 9.65 2.49
C THR A 287 5.57 9.33 3.96
N GLU A 288 5.18 10.33 4.75
CA GLU A 288 4.76 10.12 6.12
C GLU A 288 3.28 9.75 6.17
N TYR A 289 2.92 8.84 7.08
CA TYR A 289 1.54 8.43 7.29
C TYR A 289 1.29 8.12 8.77
N ARG A 290 0.06 8.33 9.23
CA ARG A 290 -0.41 7.84 10.53
C ARG A 290 -0.63 6.34 10.42
N ARG A 291 -0.07 5.55 11.33
CA ARG A 291 -0.30 4.09 11.29
C ARG A 291 -1.79 3.77 11.44
N HIS A 292 -2.25 2.76 10.73
CA HIS A 292 -3.67 2.43 10.68
C HIS A 292 -4.19 1.81 12.00
N ASP A 293 -3.32 1.16 12.76
CA ASP A 293 -3.62 0.64 14.10
C ASP A 293 -3.57 1.70 15.21
N ASN A 294 -2.74 2.74 15.04
CA ASN A 294 -2.62 3.83 15.99
C ASN A 294 -2.31 5.16 15.26
N ASN A 295 -3.33 6.00 15.16
CA ASN A 295 -3.25 7.26 14.43
C ASN A 295 -2.36 8.34 15.12
N ASP A 296 -1.93 8.12 16.37
CA ASP A 296 -0.99 9.01 17.07
C ASP A 296 0.46 8.77 16.66
N ILE A 297 0.75 7.65 15.97
CA ILE A 297 2.09 7.29 15.52
C ILE A 297 2.25 7.65 14.05
N ILE A 298 3.30 8.42 13.74
CA ILE A 298 3.72 8.73 12.37
C ILE A 298 4.85 7.78 11.96
N ASP A 299 4.71 7.15 10.80
CA ASP A 299 5.73 6.31 10.17
C ASP A 299 5.98 6.74 8.72
N ARG A 300 6.92 6.09 8.03
CA ARG A 300 7.39 6.44 6.69
C ARG A 300 7.43 5.25 5.76
N VAL A 301 6.95 5.48 4.54
CA VAL A 301 7.22 4.61 3.39
C VAL A 301 8.14 5.32 2.40
N TRP A 302 9.15 4.62 1.90
CA TRP A 302 10.06 5.21 0.91
C TRP A 302 9.42 5.28 -0.48
N GLY A 303 9.74 6.34 -1.23
CA GLY A 303 9.35 6.46 -2.63
C GLY A 303 10.17 5.52 -3.51
N ASN A 304 9.79 4.24 -3.50
CA ASN A 304 10.43 3.20 -4.30
C ASN A 304 9.83 3.13 -5.70
N ILE A 305 10.64 2.69 -6.67
CA ILE A 305 10.19 2.25 -8.00
C ILE A 305 10.38 0.74 -8.09
N TRP A 306 9.29 0.01 -8.26
CA TRP A 306 9.25 -1.44 -8.38
C TRP A 306 9.14 -1.84 -9.85
N LEU A 307 10.14 -2.56 -10.35
CA LEU A 307 10.11 -3.20 -11.66
C LEU A 307 9.37 -4.53 -11.53
N ILE A 308 8.18 -4.62 -12.10
CA ILE A 308 7.30 -5.80 -11.95
C ILE A 308 7.33 -6.75 -13.15
N ASP A 309 7.95 -6.33 -14.25
CA ASP A 309 8.13 -7.06 -15.50
C ASP A 309 9.21 -6.31 -16.31
N ASP A 310 9.56 -6.82 -17.49
CA ASP A 310 10.47 -6.18 -18.45
C ASP A 310 10.10 -4.70 -18.69
N ILE A 311 11.13 -3.86 -18.83
CA ILE A 311 11.01 -2.46 -19.24
C ILE A 311 12.04 -2.18 -20.35
N VAL A 312 11.60 -2.24 -21.60
CA VAL A 312 12.50 -2.19 -22.77
C VAL A 312 12.10 -1.07 -23.72
N TYR A 313 13.04 -0.54 -24.49
CA TYR A 313 12.70 0.43 -25.55
C TYR A 313 12.01 -0.29 -26.71
N ALA A 314 11.09 0.42 -27.38
CA ALA A 314 10.26 -0.13 -28.46
C ALA A 314 11.05 -0.69 -29.66
N ASP A 315 12.29 -0.26 -29.84
CA ASP A 315 13.20 -0.66 -30.90
C ASP A 315 14.31 -1.62 -30.45
N SER A 316 14.35 -1.98 -29.17
CA SER A 316 15.40 -2.89 -28.68
C SER A 316 15.27 -4.27 -29.29
N TYR A 317 16.38 -4.99 -29.38
CA TYR A 317 16.37 -6.39 -29.78
C TYR A 317 15.54 -7.22 -28.80
N ALA A 318 15.07 -8.40 -29.22
CA ALA A 318 14.32 -9.31 -28.35
C ALA A 318 15.08 -9.73 -27.07
N SER A 319 16.42 -9.62 -27.08
CA SER A 319 17.29 -9.81 -25.92
C SER A 319 17.26 -8.66 -24.91
N GLY A 320 16.59 -7.54 -25.22
CA GLY A 320 16.64 -6.29 -24.45
C GLY A 320 17.76 -5.35 -24.88
N ALA A 321 18.69 -5.83 -25.72
CA ALA A 321 19.82 -5.02 -26.16
C ALA A 321 19.36 -3.77 -26.92
N VAL A 322 19.83 -2.61 -26.46
CA VAL A 322 19.58 -1.33 -27.12
C VAL A 322 20.32 -1.31 -28.45
N ILE A 323 19.63 -0.88 -29.52
CA ILE A 323 20.27 -0.64 -30.81
C ILE A 323 21.13 0.62 -30.68
N HIS A 324 22.39 0.55 -31.10
CA HIS A 324 23.27 1.71 -31.06
C HIS A 324 22.74 2.83 -31.97
N PRO A 325 22.89 4.12 -31.58
CA PRO A 325 22.46 5.23 -32.42
C PRO A 325 23.06 5.23 -33.84
N MET A 326 24.28 4.73 -34.01
CA MET A 326 24.95 4.63 -35.32
C MET A 326 24.36 3.55 -36.24
N ASP A 327 23.68 2.55 -35.67
CA ASP A 327 23.06 1.44 -36.39
C ASP A 327 21.55 1.64 -36.61
N GLY A 328 21.05 2.85 -36.36
CA GLY A 328 19.63 3.21 -36.50
C GLY A 328 18.82 3.10 -35.21
N GLY A 329 19.48 2.96 -34.05
CA GLY A 329 18.83 3.03 -32.73
C GLY A 329 18.12 4.36 -32.48
N THR A 330 17.02 4.28 -31.71
CA THR A 330 16.04 5.37 -31.58
C THR A 330 16.39 6.45 -30.57
N ASN A 331 15.45 7.40 -30.43
CA ASN A 331 15.40 8.45 -29.42
C ASN A 331 14.69 7.98 -28.13
N HIS A 332 14.62 6.68 -27.83
CA HIS A 332 13.96 6.19 -26.63
C HIS A 332 14.93 6.18 -25.45
N VAL A 333 14.55 6.86 -24.36
CA VAL A 333 15.34 6.94 -23.13
C VAL A 333 14.40 6.99 -21.94
N LEU A 334 14.68 6.16 -20.94
CA LEU A 334 13.97 6.14 -19.68
C LEU A 334 14.93 6.49 -18.52
N GLY A 335 14.55 7.48 -17.71
CA GLY A 335 15.20 7.81 -16.45
C GLY A 335 14.32 7.40 -15.27
N LEU A 336 14.91 6.70 -14.29
CA LEU A 336 14.25 6.33 -13.03
C LEU A 336 14.94 7.06 -11.88
N ILE A 337 14.23 7.95 -11.21
CA ILE A 337 14.71 8.69 -10.04
C ILE A 337 13.85 8.30 -8.84
N ALA A 338 14.30 7.28 -8.11
CA ALA A 338 13.64 6.81 -6.89
C ALA A 338 14.19 7.58 -5.69
N GLY A 339 13.28 8.07 -4.84
CA GLY A 339 13.62 8.60 -3.53
C GLY A 339 14.25 7.53 -2.64
N GLY A 340 13.63 6.35 -2.59
CA GLY A 340 14.17 5.17 -1.93
C GLY A 340 15.09 4.36 -2.85
N SER A 341 14.61 3.17 -3.20
CA SER A 341 15.30 2.19 -4.03
C SER A 341 14.59 1.98 -5.37
N VAL A 342 15.34 1.51 -6.37
CA VAL A 342 14.74 0.83 -7.53
C VAL A 342 14.86 -0.67 -7.29
N ILE A 343 13.72 -1.36 -7.29
CA ILE A 343 13.62 -2.73 -6.78
C ILE A 343 13.05 -3.62 -7.87
N ILE A 344 13.75 -4.72 -8.18
CA ILE A 344 13.19 -5.79 -9.02
C ILE A 344 12.25 -6.61 -8.14
N ALA A 345 10.95 -6.52 -8.40
CA ALA A 345 9.91 -7.19 -7.64
C ALA A 345 9.95 -8.71 -7.86
N ASN A 346 9.50 -9.48 -6.86
CA ASN A 346 9.39 -10.95 -6.96
C ASN A 346 8.07 -11.34 -7.65
N THR A 347 7.97 -11.08 -8.95
CA THR A 347 6.79 -11.37 -9.78
C THR A 347 7.05 -12.53 -10.72
N ARG A 348 5.99 -13.13 -11.26
CA ARG A 348 6.11 -14.27 -12.20
C ARG A 348 6.95 -13.95 -13.45
N PRO A 349 6.77 -12.80 -14.13
CA PRO A 349 7.63 -12.44 -15.27
C PRO A 349 9.09 -12.25 -14.87
N ASN A 350 9.35 -11.85 -13.62
CA ASN A 350 10.72 -11.70 -13.12
C ASN A 350 11.29 -13.00 -12.52
N GLY A 351 10.88 -14.18 -13.02
CA GLY A 351 11.45 -15.45 -12.59
C GLY A 351 11.18 -15.86 -11.14
N ALA A 352 10.10 -15.36 -10.53
CA ALA A 352 9.70 -15.77 -9.19
C ALA A 352 9.60 -17.29 -9.04
N ARG A 353 9.86 -17.76 -7.81
CA ARG A 353 9.82 -19.19 -7.44
C ARG A 353 10.86 -20.01 -8.18
N ASP A 354 12.13 -19.62 -8.07
CA ASP A 354 13.24 -20.37 -8.67
C ASP A 354 13.03 -20.61 -10.19
N GLN A 355 12.65 -19.55 -10.93
CA GLN A 355 12.34 -19.59 -12.38
C GLN A 355 11.19 -20.51 -12.80
N GLN A 356 10.17 -20.71 -11.96
CA GLN A 356 9.04 -21.58 -12.30
C GLN A 356 8.17 -21.05 -13.47
N TYR A 357 8.13 -19.74 -13.71
CA TYR A 357 7.16 -19.11 -14.62
C TYR A 357 7.75 -18.30 -15.76
N ASP A 358 8.97 -17.83 -15.60
CA ASP A 358 9.73 -17.09 -16.60
C ASP A 358 11.20 -17.11 -16.18
N SER A 359 12.08 -16.58 -17.03
CA SER A 359 13.49 -16.40 -16.75
C SER A 359 13.93 -15.00 -17.14
N ASP A 360 14.69 -14.38 -16.23
CA ASP A 360 15.42 -13.12 -16.44
C ASP A 360 14.51 -11.87 -16.38
N ILE A 361 15.15 -10.70 -16.37
CA ILE A 361 14.48 -9.40 -16.54
C ILE A 361 15.34 -8.50 -17.40
N LYS A 362 14.72 -7.81 -18.35
CA LYS A 362 15.35 -6.86 -19.26
C LYS A 362 14.97 -5.43 -18.89
N ILE A 363 15.98 -4.59 -18.77
CA ILE A 363 15.83 -3.22 -18.26
C ILE A 363 16.62 -2.26 -19.14
N ASN A 364 15.92 -1.34 -19.78
CA ASN A 364 16.49 -0.26 -20.57
C ASN A 364 16.20 1.06 -19.85
N ALA A 365 17.11 1.47 -18.98
CA ALA A 365 16.91 2.67 -18.16
C ALA A 365 18.21 3.21 -17.54
N SER A 366 18.26 4.53 -17.37
CA SER A 366 19.19 5.20 -16.46
C SER A 366 18.58 5.28 -15.07
N ILE A 367 19.25 4.70 -14.06
CA ILE A 367 18.73 4.51 -12.71
C ILE A 367 19.46 5.42 -11.71
N LEU A 368 18.69 6.13 -10.88
CA LEU A 368 19.14 6.90 -9.73
C LEU A 368 18.31 6.51 -8.49
N ALA A 369 18.94 5.90 -7.50
CA ALA A 369 18.35 5.58 -6.20
C ALA A 369 18.94 6.51 -5.12
N MET A 370 18.17 7.52 -4.70
CA MET A 370 18.66 8.67 -3.91
C MET A 370 19.08 8.32 -2.49
N HIS A 371 18.31 7.48 -1.79
CA HIS A 371 18.60 7.05 -0.41
C HIS A 371 18.83 5.55 -0.28
N GLY A 372 18.38 4.77 -1.28
CA GLY A 372 18.49 3.32 -1.33
C GLY A 372 19.52 2.81 -2.33
N GLY A 373 19.17 1.73 -3.03
CA GLY A 373 19.99 1.16 -4.10
C GLY A 373 19.17 0.52 -5.21
N PHE A 374 19.86 0.03 -6.24
CA PHE A 374 19.24 -0.85 -7.21
C PHE A 374 19.35 -2.29 -6.70
N ILE A 375 18.25 -2.90 -6.26
CA ILE A 375 18.23 -4.16 -5.50
C ILE A 375 17.24 -5.19 -6.07
N SER A 376 17.50 -6.46 -5.79
CA SER A 376 16.51 -7.53 -5.94
C SER A 376 15.62 -7.61 -4.68
N HIS A 377 14.32 -7.86 -4.87
CA HIS A 377 13.42 -8.06 -3.74
C HIS A 377 13.62 -9.44 -3.09
N TYR A 378 14.22 -9.50 -1.91
CA TYR A 378 14.59 -10.78 -1.27
C TYR A 378 13.62 -11.31 -0.21
N TRP A 379 12.79 -10.46 0.39
CA TRP A 379 12.04 -10.80 1.60
C TRP A 379 11.04 -11.92 1.37
N GLN A 380 10.32 -11.82 0.25
CA GLN A 380 9.35 -12.81 -0.18
C GLN A 380 9.98 -13.98 -0.92
N ASN A 381 11.06 -14.56 -0.39
CA ASN A 381 11.70 -15.69 -1.05
C ASN A 381 10.99 -17.02 -0.78
N THR A 382 11.29 -17.98 -1.65
CA THR A 382 10.66 -19.30 -1.65
C THR A 382 11.57 -20.42 -1.13
N LEU A 383 12.61 -20.10 -0.35
CA LEU A 383 13.51 -21.08 0.25
C LEU A 383 12.80 -21.95 1.29
N ALA A 384 13.10 -23.24 1.35
CA ALA A 384 12.52 -24.16 2.33
C ALA A 384 13.00 -23.84 3.78
N ASP A 385 14.29 -23.60 3.97
CA ASP A 385 14.88 -23.44 5.32
C ASP A 385 15.06 -21.98 5.76
N TYR A 386 14.98 -21.01 4.84
CA TYR A 386 15.36 -19.61 5.09
C TYR A 386 14.28 -18.60 4.69
N HIS A 387 13.01 -19.01 4.64
CA HIS A 387 11.89 -18.13 4.31
C HIS A 387 11.32 -17.37 5.51
N ASN A 388 11.72 -17.66 6.74
CA ASN A 388 11.12 -17.05 7.94
C ASN A 388 11.75 -15.71 8.36
N PRO A 389 10.98 -14.80 8.99
CA PRO A 389 11.50 -13.59 9.62
C PRO A 389 12.24 -13.92 10.92
N THR A 390 13.41 -14.54 10.79
CA THR A 390 14.29 -14.84 11.91
C THR A 390 15.57 -14.05 11.80
N TYR A 391 16.02 -13.48 12.91
CA TYR A 391 17.35 -12.91 13.01
C TYR A 391 18.39 -14.02 12.81
N TYR A 392 19.23 -13.82 11.82
CA TYR A 392 20.35 -14.68 11.49
C TYR A 392 21.65 -13.91 11.70
N THR A 393 22.55 -14.46 12.53
CA THR A 393 23.87 -13.89 12.78
C THR A 393 24.94 -14.77 12.15
N ALA A 394 25.68 -14.23 11.19
CA ALA A 394 26.87 -14.88 10.63
C ALA A 394 28.02 -13.89 10.50
N ASN A 395 29.23 -14.33 10.86
CA ASN A 395 30.44 -13.52 10.81
C ASN A 395 30.29 -12.14 11.48
N GLY A 396 29.54 -12.08 12.60
CA GLY A 396 29.29 -10.85 13.35
C GLY A 396 28.21 -9.92 12.77
N MET A 397 27.55 -10.28 11.66
CA MET A 397 26.43 -9.52 11.09
C MET A 397 25.11 -10.21 11.42
N THR A 398 24.20 -9.49 12.08
CA THR A 398 22.82 -9.93 12.34
C THR A 398 21.87 -9.30 11.33
N THR A 399 21.08 -10.12 10.64
CA THR A 399 20.10 -9.66 9.65
C THR A 399 18.84 -10.52 9.68
N VAL A 400 17.70 -9.98 9.26
CA VAL A 400 16.51 -10.79 8.97
C VAL A 400 16.62 -11.19 7.50
N ILE A 401 16.41 -12.47 7.19
CA ILE A 401 16.72 -13.02 5.86
C ILE A 401 15.49 -13.13 4.95
N ALA A 402 14.29 -13.07 5.52
CA ALA A 402 13.01 -13.26 4.83
C ALA A 402 11.83 -12.75 5.67
N ASP A 403 10.61 -12.82 5.14
CA ASP A 403 9.39 -12.33 5.78
C ASP A 403 8.29 -13.39 5.93
N GLY A 404 8.52 -14.65 5.56
CA GLY A 404 7.54 -15.74 5.63
C GLY A 404 6.48 -15.74 4.54
N ARG A 405 6.45 -14.73 3.65
CA ARG A 405 5.34 -14.50 2.71
C ARG A 405 5.61 -15.06 1.32
N GLY A 406 6.86 -15.35 0.97
CA GLY A 406 7.21 -15.81 -0.38
C GLY A 406 6.49 -17.08 -0.82
N GLY A 407 6.27 -18.03 0.09
CA GLY A 407 5.54 -19.26 -0.23
C GLY A 407 4.05 -19.07 -0.53
N HIS A 408 3.52 -17.88 -0.26
CA HIS A 408 2.14 -17.48 -0.47
C HIS A 408 1.93 -16.61 -1.71
N ARG A 409 2.95 -16.47 -2.56
CA ARG A 409 2.90 -15.63 -3.76
C ARG A 409 3.09 -16.47 -5.02
N ASN A 410 2.60 -15.90 -6.13
CA ASN A 410 2.82 -16.40 -7.50
C ASN A 410 2.37 -17.86 -7.68
N TYR A 411 1.12 -18.28 -7.48
CA TYR A 411 -0.12 -17.53 -7.17
C TYR A 411 -0.31 -17.28 -5.68
N TYR A 412 -1.18 -16.31 -5.37
CA TYR A 412 -1.58 -16.04 -3.99
C TYR A 412 -2.13 -17.30 -3.30
N ARG A 413 -1.73 -17.53 -2.05
CA ARG A 413 -2.28 -18.57 -1.19
C ARG A 413 -2.65 -17.97 0.16
N VAL A 414 -3.87 -18.23 0.58
CA VAL A 414 -4.33 -17.85 1.92
C VAL A 414 -3.48 -18.53 3.01
N LYS A 415 -3.21 -17.78 4.06
CA LYS A 415 -2.63 -18.23 5.32
C LYS A 415 -3.61 -19.21 5.98
N SER A 416 -3.26 -20.49 6.03
CA SER A 416 -4.22 -21.57 6.38
C SER A 416 -3.74 -22.53 7.48
N SER A 417 -2.48 -22.42 7.93
CA SER A 417 -1.95 -23.30 8.98
C SER A 417 -1.12 -22.50 10.00
N SER A 418 -0.39 -23.21 10.87
CA SER A 418 0.43 -22.58 11.91
C SER A 418 1.79 -22.07 11.37
N PRO A 419 2.45 -21.14 12.08
CA PRO A 419 3.84 -20.79 11.80
C PRO A 419 4.74 -22.04 11.81
N PRO A 420 5.87 -22.04 11.10
CA PRO A 420 6.41 -20.92 10.33
C PRO A 420 5.81 -20.77 8.93
N ASN A 421 5.38 -21.87 8.32
CA ASN A 421 5.13 -21.92 6.89
C ASN A 421 3.74 -21.42 6.49
N PHE A 422 2.78 -21.41 7.43
CA PHE A 422 1.39 -20.99 7.25
C PHE A 422 0.64 -21.59 6.05
N GLY A 423 1.13 -22.69 5.46
CA GLY A 423 0.54 -23.35 4.29
C GLY A 423 1.10 -22.87 2.95
N GLY A 424 2.16 -22.06 2.97
CA GLY A 424 2.93 -21.65 1.81
C GLY A 424 3.64 -22.83 1.12
N LEU A 425 3.93 -22.65 -0.17
CA LEU A 425 4.76 -23.57 -0.95
C LEU A 425 6.14 -22.97 -1.18
N PHE A 426 7.17 -23.78 -0.98
CA PHE A 426 8.58 -23.38 -1.12
C PHE A 426 9.26 -24.26 -2.18
N THR A 427 10.26 -23.72 -2.86
CA THR A 427 10.91 -24.31 -4.05
C THR A 427 12.12 -25.18 -3.72
N GLY A 428 12.58 -25.18 -2.46
CA GLY A 428 13.73 -25.98 -2.01
C GLY A 428 14.86 -25.09 -1.51
N ASP A 429 16.10 -25.43 -1.88
CA ASP A 429 17.31 -24.81 -1.33
C ASP A 429 17.78 -23.56 -2.10
N SER A 430 17.03 -23.17 -3.15
CA SER A 430 17.32 -22.05 -4.06
C SER A 430 16.07 -21.21 -4.34
N ASP A 431 16.31 -19.93 -4.61
CA ASP A 431 15.33 -18.99 -5.20
C ASP A 431 16.07 -18.10 -6.20
N TYR A 432 16.67 -18.76 -7.18
CA TYR A 432 17.38 -18.13 -8.29
C TYR A 432 16.36 -17.74 -9.35
N ARG A 433 16.38 -16.46 -9.74
CA ARG A 433 15.33 -15.85 -10.57
C ARG A 433 15.82 -15.49 -11.96
N GLY A 434 17.06 -15.88 -12.28
CA GLY A 434 17.70 -15.65 -13.57
C GLY A 434 18.73 -14.53 -13.55
N THR A 435 18.78 -13.79 -14.64
CA THR A 435 19.76 -12.75 -14.93
C THR A 435 19.07 -11.41 -15.12
N VAL A 436 19.67 -10.35 -14.59
CA VAL A 436 19.28 -8.98 -14.90
C VAL A 436 20.07 -8.52 -16.11
N HIS A 437 19.40 -8.40 -17.26
CA HIS A 437 19.92 -7.78 -18.47
C HIS A 437 19.63 -6.29 -18.44
N LEU A 438 20.59 -5.50 -17.97
CA LEU A 438 20.44 -4.04 -17.88
C LEU A 438 21.24 -3.38 -19.00
N TYR A 439 20.57 -2.56 -19.82
CA TYR A 439 21.17 -1.64 -20.76
C TYR A 439 20.90 -0.22 -20.25
N GLY A 440 21.90 0.41 -19.65
CA GLY A 440 21.66 1.66 -18.94
C GLY A 440 22.83 2.16 -18.12
N SER A 441 22.48 2.89 -17.05
CA SER A 441 23.43 3.35 -16.03
C SER A 441 22.79 3.19 -14.64
N ILE A 442 23.61 3.02 -13.60
CA ILE A 442 23.13 2.90 -12.23
C ILE A 442 23.92 3.84 -11.33
N VAL A 443 23.17 4.68 -10.60
CA VAL A 443 23.67 5.57 -9.57
C VAL A 443 22.88 5.31 -8.30
N GLN A 444 23.58 5.00 -7.21
CA GLN A 444 22.95 4.57 -5.96
C GLN A 444 23.69 5.06 -4.73
N PHE A 445 22.94 5.38 -3.67
CA PHE A 445 23.50 5.81 -2.39
C PHE A 445 24.14 4.63 -1.64
N LYS A 446 23.42 3.51 -1.55
CA LYS A 446 23.92 2.25 -1.01
C LYS A 446 24.07 1.24 -2.14
N ARG A 447 25.16 0.45 -2.13
CA ARG A 447 25.35 -0.63 -3.12
C ARG A 447 24.25 -1.68 -2.96
N GLY A 448 23.46 -1.87 -4.00
CA GLY A 448 22.44 -2.91 -4.03
C GLY A 448 22.96 -4.30 -4.40
N TYR A 449 22.36 -5.32 -3.78
CA TYR A 449 22.68 -6.73 -3.99
C TYR A 449 21.63 -7.38 -4.91
N MET A 450 22.09 -8.01 -6.00
CA MET A 450 21.24 -8.80 -6.89
C MET A 450 21.17 -10.27 -6.50
N LYS A 451 22.27 -10.82 -5.97
CA LYS A 451 22.35 -12.21 -5.54
C LYS A 451 22.86 -12.33 -4.11
N ARG A 452 22.28 -13.27 -3.38
CA ARG A 452 22.68 -13.66 -2.02
C ARG A 452 22.96 -15.16 -1.98
N ASN A 453 24.19 -15.54 -1.64
CA ASN A 453 24.64 -16.93 -1.57
C ASN A 453 25.81 -17.08 -0.59
N TYR A 454 26.17 -18.33 -0.29
CA TYR A 454 27.37 -18.71 0.43
C TYR A 454 28.58 -18.82 -0.53
N PRO A 455 29.79 -18.32 -0.17
CA PRO A 455 30.15 -17.63 1.07
C PRO A 455 29.62 -16.19 1.11
N GLY A 456 28.91 -15.84 2.19
CA GLY A 456 28.26 -14.54 2.39
C GLY A 456 27.46 -14.52 3.70
N PRO A 457 26.80 -13.40 4.05
CA PRO A 457 25.96 -13.33 5.25
C PRO A 457 24.67 -14.16 5.15
N TYR A 458 24.44 -14.85 4.02
CA TYR A 458 23.26 -15.68 3.78
C TYR A 458 23.68 -17.15 3.66
N PRO A 459 23.08 -18.06 4.43
CA PRO A 459 23.41 -19.49 4.47
C PRO A 459 22.77 -20.28 3.31
N VAL A 460 22.63 -19.66 2.13
CA VAL A 460 21.98 -20.27 0.97
C VAL A 460 23.05 -20.75 0.00
N ASN A 461 23.04 -22.04 -0.33
CA ASN A 461 24.01 -22.62 -1.27
C ASN A 461 23.78 -22.06 -2.68
N ALA A 462 24.81 -22.17 -3.54
CA ALA A 462 24.67 -21.80 -4.95
C ALA A 462 23.54 -22.60 -5.64
N PRO A 463 22.76 -22.00 -6.55
CA PRO A 463 22.96 -20.68 -7.18
C PRO A 463 22.59 -19.48 -6.29
N GLY A 464 21.81 -19.69 -5.23
CA GLY A 464 21.48 -18.68 -4.21
C GLY A 464 20.07 -18.11 -4.35
N LEU A 465 19.90 -16.89 -3.86
CA LEU A 465 18.66 -16.11 -3.94
C LEU A 465 18.88 -14.86 -4.78
N GLY A 466 17.99 -14.61 -5.75
CA GLY A 466 17.99 -13.41 -6.58
C GLY A 466 18.53 -13.69 -7.98
N TYR A 467 19.36 -12.79 -8.51
CA TYR A 467 19.73 -12.78 -9.93
C TYR A 467 21.23 -12.67 -10.16
N ASP A 468 21.70 -13.29 -11.25
CA ASP A 468 22.96 -12.91 -11.88
C ASP A 468 22.84 -11.55 -12.60
N LYS A 469 23.98 -11.00 -13.00
CA LYS A 469 24.08 -9.66 -13.58
C LYS A 469 24.66 -9.74 -14.98
N ASP A 470 23.98 -9.11 -15.92
CA ASP A 470 24.46 -8.86 -17.26
C ASP A 470 24.22 -7.37 -17.60
N TYR A 471 25.20 -6.54 -17.23
CA TYR A 471 25.06 -5.08 -17.30
C TYR A 471 25.85 -4.53 -18.46
N HIS A 472 25.15 -3.77 -19.30
CA HIS A 472 25.63 -3.12 -20.50
C HIS A 472 25.32 -1.62 -20.42
N TYR A 473 26.12 -0.84 -21.12
CA TYR A 473 25.87 0.59 -21.24
C TYR A 473 24.81 0.86 -22.32
N ASP A 474 23.86 1.73 -22.03
CA ASP A 474 22.90 2.24 -23.03
C ASP A 474 23.56 3.38 -23.85
N TRP A 475 23.86 3.07 -25.11
CA TRP A 475 24.51 4.01 -26.01
C TRP A 475 23.65 5.22 -26.38
N ASN A 476 22.33 5.17 -26.21
CA ASN A 476 21.47 6.32 -26.44
C ASN A 476 21.78 7.46 -25.45
N LEU A 477 22.27 7.13 -24.25
CA LEU A 477 22.62 8.09 -23.20
C LEU A 477 23.79 9.01 -23.59
N GLN A 478 24.66 8.62 -24.54
CA GLN A 478 25.72 9.50 -25.05
C GLN A 478 25.17 10.70 -25.82
N LEU A 479 24.02 10.52 -26.49
CA LEU A 479 23.43 11.57 -27.31
C LEU A 479 22.32 12.32 -26.60
N LYS A 480 21.55 11.62 -25.76
CA LYS A 480 20.34 12.13 -25.11
C LYS A 480 20.23 11.58 -23.69
N PRO A 481 20.57 12.37 -22.65
CA PRO A 481 20.27 11.97 -21.29
C PRO A 481 18.75 11.93 -21.07
N PRO A 482 18.26 11.18 -20.06
CA PRO A 482 16.84 11.20 -19.74
C PRO A 482 16.38 12.61 -19.38
N PRO A 483 15.12 12.99 -19.68
CA PRO A 483 14.64 14.36 -19.50
C PRO A 483 14.76 14.82 -18.04
N TYR A 484 15.46 15.92 -17.79
CA TYR A 484 15.64 16.50 -16.45
C TYR A 484 16.24 15.52 -15.41
N PHE A 485 16.98 14.52 -15.88
CA PHE A 485 17.82 13.66 -15.05
C PHE A 485 19.02 14.48 -14.54
N PRO A 486 19.44 14.32 -13.27
CA PRO A 486 20.56 15.08 -12.75
C PRO A 486 21.86 14.77 -13.49
N ASP A 487 22.65 15.82 -13.77
CA ASP A 487 23.99 15.67 -14.32
C ASP A 487 24.89 14.97 -13.30
N LEU A 488 25.62 13.95 -13.76
CA LEU A 488 26.51 13.15 -12.90
C LEU A 488 27.86 13.87 -12.68
N GLU A 489 28.22 14.79 -13.58
CA GLU A 489 29.48 15.52 -13.61
C GLU A 489 29.29 16.98 -14.05
N THR A 490 30.23 17.85 -13.67
CA THR A 490 30.29 19.22 -14.20
C THR A 490 30.85 19.22 -15.62
N SER A 491 30.76 20.36 -16.31
CA SER A 491 31.43 20.62 -17.59
C SER A 491 32.95 20.43 -17.57
N ASP A 492 33.54 20.32 -16.38
CA ASP A 492 34.98 20.23 -16.15
C ASP A 492 35.38 18.82 -15.66
N ASN A 493 34.57 17.80 -15.95
CA ASN A 493 34.73 16.39 -15.54
C ASN A 493 34.91 16.18 -14.03
N THR A 494 34.37 17.07 -13.21
CA THR A 494 34.31 16.88 -11.77
C THR A 494 33.01 16.17 -11.42
N VAL A 495 33.09 14.98 -10.80
CA VAL A 495 31.92 14.23 -10.33
C VAL A 495 31.10 15.09 -9.35
N ILE A 496 29.88 15.46 -9.73
CA ILE A 496 28.94 16.26 -8.91
C ILE A 496 28.25 15.37 -7.89
N LEU A 497 27.89 14.15 -8.30
CA LEU A 497 27.18 13.17 -7.47
C LEU A 497 28.15 12.07 -7.02
N LYS A 498 28.66 12.18 -5.78
CA LYS A 498 29.33 11.07 -5.08
C LYS A 498 28.30 10.04 -4.61
N MET A 499 27.73 9.32 -5.55
CA MET A 499 26.93 8.11 -5.35
C MET A 499 27.65 7.00 -6.12
N ALA A 500 27.67 5.77 -5.63
CA ALA A 500 28.41 4.69 -6.27
C ALA A 500 27.87 4.48 -7.69
N SER A 501 28.62 4.90 -8.71
CA SER A 501 28.24 4.80 -10.12
C SER A 501 28.91 3.61 -10.79
N TYR A 502 28.21 2.97 -11.73
CA TYR A 502 28.76 1.96 -12.64
C TYR A 502 28.49 2.42 -14.07
N GLY A 503 29.56 2.64 -14.84
CA GLY A 503 29.57 3.14 -16.22
C GLY A 503 30.92 3.78 -16.53
N GLU A 504 31.52 3.49 -17.69
CA GLU A 504 32.88 3.96 -18.03
C GLU A 504 32.94 5.48 -18.17
N ALA A 505 33.87 6.11 -17.45
CA ALA A 505 34.31 7.48 -17.69
C ALA A 505 35.42 7.45 -18.74
N ASN A 506 35.12 7.80 -19.99
CA ASN A 506 36.16 8.00 -21.00
C ASN A 506 36.83 9.36 -20.76
N SER A 507 38.04 9.35 -20.22
CA SER A 507 38.99 10.46 -20.35
C SER A 507 39.51 10.49 -21.78
N ILE A 508 39.22 11.56 -22.52
CA ILE A 508 39.95 11.86 -23.75
C ILE A 508 40.98 12.94 -23.39
N GLU A 509 42.26 12.64 -23.67
CA GLU A 509 43.40 13.58 -23.58
C GLU A 509 43.23 14.80 -24.49
#